data_AF-A0A373G645-F1
#
_entry.id   AF-A0A373G645-F1
#
_cell.length_a   1.000
_cell.length_b   1.000
_cell.length_c   1.000
_cell.angle_alpha   90.00
_cell.angle_beta   90.00
_cell.angle_gamma   90.00
#
_symmetry.space_group_name_H-M   'P 1'
#
loop_
_entity.id
_entity.type
_entity.pdbx_description
1 polymer ?
#
loop_
_entity_poly.entity_id
_entity_poly.type
_entity_poly.pdbx_seq_one_letter_code
_entity_poly.pdbx_strand_id
1 'polypeptide(L)'
;MCINVYKIILLVCICCVGIFWISCSGNSDDSEQTEVILSVNKNTLTADGKDVITFTVMHAGMDVTADAIIRSVMDGQTLDGSTFSTSKAGTYAFEASYGNYVSKLITVVASAAPGTPSKFVRRICAMEFTGTWCAMCPAGMTRLNYLISSSYEGVIYLMSFHVDGTSADPMTIEQSSILSRKFSISGYPSCVVDMREAMGLSENYSVMRAVFNKSLEEYPASCGVAIQSQYNGQADVTVSVKSEKSAEYRLILYAVENGLKYQQNDGGVYRDYTHNHVVRKLLSATVDGDKLGHIAAGKESSRSYTVIMEEGWNAENLSFYALVTDENGYVNNLAVCKAIDGDADYEYVND
;
A
#
# COMPACT_ATOMS: atom_id res chain seq x y z
N MET A 1 29.30 -22.45 29.89
CA MET A 1 29.27 -23.46 30.96
C MET A 1 28.34 -22.94 32.03
N CYS A 2 27.20 -23.62 32.18
CA CYS A 2 26.18 -23.34 33.18
C CYS A 2 26.72 -23.50 34.60
N ILE A 3 26.07 -22.82 35.57
CA ILE A 3 25.51 -23.37 36.83
C ILE A 3 25.32 -22.16 37.77
N ASN A 4 24.08 -21.75 38.09
CA ASN A 4 23.19 -22.29 39.14
C ASN A 4 23.72 -21.96 40.56
N VAL A 5 22.96 -21.60 41.60
CA VAL A 5 21.54 -21.29 41.84
C VAL A 5 21.44 -21.09 43.36
N TYR A 6 20.64 -20.11 43.81
CA TYR A 6 19.81 -20.12 45.03
C TYR A 6 20.40 -20.20 46.47
N LYS A 7 19.82 -19.32 47.32
CA LYS A 7 18.98 -19.60 48.51
C LYS A 7 19.46 -19.14 49.92
N ILE A 8 18.64 -18.23 50.48
CA ILE A 8 17.99 -18.23 51.83
C ILE A 8 18.90 -17.84 53.03
N ILE A 9 18.49 -16.83 53.81
CA ILE A 9 17.90 -16.95 55.17
C ILE A 9 17.85 -15.58 55.88
N LEU A 10 16.62 -15.30 56.31
CA LEU A 10 16.11 -14.29 57.24
C LEU A 10 16.85 -14.29 58.59
N LEU A 11 17.17 -13.11 59.15
CA LEU A 11 17.34 -12.96 60.59
C LEU A 11 16.89 -11.57 61.06
N VAL A 12 15.79 -11.56 61.83
CA VAL A 12 15.34 -10.43 62.65
C VAL A 12 15.95 -10.63 64.05
N CYS A 13 16.68 -9.63 64.55
CA CYS A 13 17.01 -9.53 65.98
C CYS A 13 16.93 -8.07 66.45
N ILE A 14 16.08 -7.90 67.47
CA ILE A 14 15.77 -6.72 68.27
C ILE A 14 16.95 -6.36 69.20
N CYS A 15 17.18 -5.05 69.43
CA CYS A 15 17.66 -4.42 70.69
C CYS A 15 17.83 -2.90 70.43
N CYS A 16 16.91 -2.03 70.88
CA CYS A 16 16.83 -1.39 72.21
C CYS A 16 17.87 -0.29 72.51
N VAL A 17 17.37 0.96 72.52
CA VAL A 17 17.66 2.09 73.42
C VAL A 17 18.91 2.97 73.17
N GLY A 18 18.69 4.28 73.02
CA GLY A 18 19.70 5.31 73.32
C GLY A 18 19.56 6.63 72.56
N ILE A 19 19.03 7.66 73.23
CA ILE A 19 18.68 9.01 72.77
C ILE A 19 19.91 9.85 72.39
N PHE A 20 19.85 10.63 71.29
CA PHE A 20 20.41 11.99 71.21
C PHE A 20 19.68 12.82 70.14
N TRP A 21 19.21 14.00 70.53
CA TRP A 21 18.58 15.00 69.67
C TRP A 21 19.59 15.62 68.70
N ILE A 22 19.28 15.64 67.40
CA ILE A 22 19.66 16.73 66.49
C ILE A 22 18.48 17.02 65.57
N SER A 23 18.10 18.29 65.56
CA SER A 23 17.19 18.96 64.63
C SER A 23 17.48 18.59 63.18
N CYS A 24 16.47 18.08 62.47
CA CYS A 24 16.31 18.33 61.05
C CYS A 24 14.83 18.56 60.78
N SER A 25 14.51 19.82 60.51
CA SER A 25 13.35 20.26 59.75
C SER A 25 13.26 19.44 58.45
N GLY A 26 12.52 18.33 58.51
CA GLY A 26 12.11 17.59 57.33
C GLY A 26 10.95 18.33 56.69
N ASN A 27 11.28 19.30 55.84
CA ASN A 27 10.36 19.85 54.86
C ASN A 27 9.82 18.65 54.08
N SER A 28 8.56 18.28 54.33
CA SER A 28 7.81 17.53 53.34
C SER A 28 7.73 18.47 52.16
N ASP A 29 8.56 18.22 51.15
CA ASP A 29 8.30 18.72 49.80
C ASP A 29 7.01 18.03 49.35
N ASP A 30 5.88 18.53 49.85
CA ASP A 30 4.60 18.53 49.16
C ASP A 30 4.82 19.43 47.94
N SER A 31 5.45 18.87 46.92
CA SER A 31 5.32 19.43 45.58
C SER A 31 3.84 19.32 45.24
N GLU A 32 3.09 20.42 45.36
CA GLU A 32 1.76 20.51 44.80
C GLU A 32 1.84 20.04 43.34
N GLN A 33 1.28 18.87 43.05
CA GLN A 33 1.16 18.36 41.68
C GLN A 33 0.17 19.25 40.94
N THR A 34 0.69 20.33 40.38
CA THR A 34 -0.09 21.34 39.63
C THR A 34 -0.30 20.95 38.16
N GLU A 35 0.25 19.83 37.70
CA GLU A 35 0.11 19.38 36.30
C GLU A 35 -1.26 18.70 36.07
N VAL A 36 -1.87 18.99 34.91
CA VAL A 36 -3.01 18.22 34.39
C VAL A 36 -2.46 17.20 33.41
N ILE A 37 -2.78 15.93 33.64
CA ILE A 37 -2.31 14.81 32.84
C ILE A 37 -3.50 14.23 32.08
N LEU A 38 -3.46 14.33 30.75
CA LEU A 38 -4.36 13.60 29.86
C LEU A 38 -3.73 12.23 29.56
N SER A 39 -4.52 11.18 29.62
CA SER A 39 -4.15 9.82 29.23
C SER A 39 -5.26 9.20 28.38
N VAL A 40 -4.93 8.16 27.61
CA VAL A 40 -5.89 7.44 26.75
C VAL A 40 -5.69 5.93 26.94
N ASN A 41 -6.78 5.16 26.95
CA ASN A 41 -6.73 3.72 27.12
C ASN A 41 -5.98 2.99 25.99
N LYS A 42 -6.04 3.53 24.77
CA LYS A 42 -5.26 3.10 23.59
C LYS A 42 -5.05 4.29 22.66
N ASN A 43 -3.90 4.37 22.01
CA ASN A 43 -3.55 5.46 21.10
C ASN A 43 -3.87 5.14 19.62
N THR A 44 -4.59 4.05 19.37
CA THR A 44 -5.07 3.67 18.03
C THR A 44 -6.53 3.22 18.08
N LEU A 45 -7.26 3.46 16.98
CA LEU A 45 -8.63 2.98 16.81
C LEU A 45 -8.94 2.69 15.34
N THR A 46 -9.99 1.90 15.10
CA THR A 46 -10.54 1.68 13.75
C THR A 46 -11.50 2.80 13.37
N ALA A 47 -11.30 3.43 12.22
CA ALA A 47 -12.11 4.54 11.72
C ALA A 47 -13.44 4.04 11.13
N ASP A 48 -14.20 3.27 11.89
CA ASP A 48 -15.51 2.70 11.51
C ASP A 48 -16.69 3.42 12.19
N GLY A 49 -16.43 4.47 12.98
CA GLY A 49 -17.42 5.18 13.78
C GLY A 49 -17.97 4.37 14.97
N LYS A 50 -17.41 3.20 15.27
CA LYS A 50 -17.84 2.29 16.34
C LYS A 50 -16.73 1.99 17.33
N ASP A 51 -15.48 1.93 16.88
CA ASP A 51 -14.34 1.74 17.76
C ASP A 51 -14.10 3.03 18.58
N VAL A 52 -14.09 2.87 19.89
CA VAL A 52 -14.06 3.97 20.85
C VAL A 52 -12.77 3.94 21.65
N ILE A 53 -12.18 5.12 21.82
CA ILE A 53 -11.16 5.37 22.83
C ILE A 53 -11.73 6.20 23.96
N THR A 54 -11.13 6.07 25.14
CA THR A 54 -11.56 6.78 26.34
C THR A 54 -10.35 7.49 26.93
N PHE A 55 -10.54 8.77 27.20
CA PHE A 55 -9.60 9.63 27.86
C PHE A 55 -9.84 9.65 29.37
N THR A 56 -8.74 9.83 30.12
CA THR A 56 -8.77 10.09 31.56
C THR A 56 -7.91 11.29 31.86
N VAL A 57 -8.44 12.23 32.64
CA VAL A 57 -7.78 13.47 33.04
C VAL A 57 -7.51 13.43 34.54
N MET A 58 -6.23 13.53 34.91
CA MET A 58 -5.78 13.54 36.30
C MET A 58 -5.22 14.92 36.66
N HIS A 59 -5.53 15.41 37.85
CA HIS A 59 -4.92 16.59 38.44
C HIS A 59 -4.63 16.36 39.92
N ALA A 60 -3.41 16.65 40.37
CA ALA A 60 -2.97 16.41 41.76
C ALA A 60 -3.28 14.98 42.27
N GLY A 61 -3.16 13.98 41.41
CA GLY A 61 -3.46 12.58 41.74
C GLY A 61 -4.94 12.21 41.83
N MET A 62 -5.87 13.14 41.57
CA MET A 62 -7.31 12.91 41.52
C MET A 62 -7.81 12.82 40.07
N ASP A 63 -8.76 11.91 39.82
CA ASP A 63 -9.47 11.84 38.54
C ASP A 63 -10.47 13.00 38.47
N VAL A 64 -10.23 13.91 37.53
CA VAL A 64 -11.04 15.10 37.28
C VAL A 64 -11.71 15.03 35.90
N THR A 65 -11.79 13.84 35.29
CA THR A 65 -12.28 13.64 33.91
C THR A 65 -13.68 14.23 33.69
N ALA A 66 -14.56 14.14 34.68
CA ALA A 66 -15.94 14.66 34.58
C ALA A 66 -16.01 16.20 34.55
N ASP A 67 -15.02 16.88 35.14
CA ASP A 67 -14.98 18.33 35.28
C ASP A 67 -14.00 18.99 34.29
N ALA A 68 -13.19 18.19 33.58
CA ALA A 68 -12.24 18.65 32.60
C ALA A 68 -12.88 18.80 31.21
N ILE A 69 -12.33 19.70 30.40
CA ILE A 69 -12.70 19.88 28.99
C ILE A 69 -11.61 19.23 28.14
N ILE A 70 -11.98 18.27 27.29
CA ILE A 70 -11.06 17.68 26.30
C ILE A 70 -11.34 18.31 24.94
N ARG A 71 -10.30 18.77 24.25
CA ARG A 71 -10.38 19.51 22.99
C ARG A 71 -9.55 18.85 21.91
N SER A 72 -10.12 18.70 20.72
CA SER A 72 -9.38 18.40 19.48
C SER A 72 -8.65 19.67 19.02
N VAL A 73 -7.33 19.59 18.85
CA VAL A 73 -6.54 20.74 18.39
C VAL A 73 -6.59 20.94 16.87
N MET A 74 -7.20 20.00 16.13
CA MET A 74 -7.30 20.11 14.67
C MET A 74 -8.42 21.05 14.22
N ASP A 75 -9.54 21.06 14.94
CA ASP A 75 -10.74 21.83 14.63
C ASP A 75 -11.22 22.70 15.80
N GLY A 76 -10.57 22.59 16.95
CA GLY A 76 -10.91 23.35 18.16
C GLY A 76 -12.17 22.86 18.86
N GLN A 77 -12.77 21.75 18.42
CA GLN A 77 -14.00 21.24 19.02
C GLN A 77 -13.73 20.53 20.34
N THR A 78 -14.62 20.77 21.32
CA THR A 78 -14.63 20.07 22.60
C THR A 78 -15.41 18.77 22.47
N LEU A 79 -14.92 17.71 23.10
CA LEU A 79 -15.61 16.43 23.15
C LEU A 79 -16.81 16.52 24.09
N ASP A 80 -17.89 15.84 23.72
CA ASP A 80 -19.00 15.56 24.64
C ASP A 80 -18.65 14.30 25.45
N GLY A 81 -18.29 14.51 26.72
CA GLY A 81 -17.71 13.47 27.59
C GLY A 81 -16.23 13.21 27.32
N SER A 82 -15.77 12.00 27.66
CA SER A 82 -14.34 11.62 27.60
C SER A 82 -14.02 10.58 26.53
N THR A 83 -14.92 10.38 25.56
CA THR A 83 -14.74 9.37 24.51
C THR A 83 -14.58 9.98 23.14
N PHE A 84 -13.81 9.31 22.28
CA PHE A 84 -13.69 9.69 20.88
C PHE A 84 -13.85 8.48 19.97
N SER A 85 -14.58 8.68 18.88
CA SER A 85 -14.68 7.76 17.75
C SER A 85 -14.75 8.59 16.46
N THR A 86 -14.36 8.00 15.34
CA THR A 86 -14.39 8.66 14.03
C THR A 86 -14.61 7.62 12.94
N SER A 87 -15.22 8.03 11.83
CA SER A 87 -15.29 7.25 10.59
C SER A 87 -14.23 7.67 9.56
N LYS A 88 -13.40 8.66 9.91
CA LYS A 88 -12.35 9.20 9.06
C LYS A 88 -10.99 8.74 9.56
N ALA A 89 -10.23 8.07 8.70
CA ALA A 89 -8.86 7.70 9.00
C ALA A 89 -7.97 8.95 9.09
N GLY A 90 -6.96 8.89 9.95
CA GLY A 90 -6.01 9.97 10.14
C GLY A 90 -5.45 10.05 11.56
N THR A 91 -4.61 11.04 11.77
CA THR A 91 -3.98 11.33 13.05
C THR A 91 -4.72 12.48 13.73
N TYR A 92 -5.14 12.27 14.97
CA TYR A 92 -5.87 13.22 15.79
C TYR A 92 -5.02 13.61 17.01
N ALA A 93 -5.08 14.87 17.41
CA ALA A 93 -4.37 15.36 18.60
C ALA A 93 -5.36 16.02 19.57
N PHE A 94 -5.19 15.70 20.85
CA PHE A 94 -6.09 16.12 21.92
C PHE A 94 -5.30 16.69 23.09
N GLU A 95 -5.90 17.68 23.76
CA GLU A 95 -5.47 18.22 25.04
C GLU A 95 -6.66 18.30 26.00
N ALA A 96 -6.38 18.33 27.30
CA ALA A 96 -7.39 18.57 28.32
C ALA A 96 -7.08 19.85 29.10
N SER A 97 -8.12 20.59 29.47
CA SER A 97 -8.03 21.72 30.38
C SER A 97 -8.89 21.52 31.63
N TYR A 98 -8.34 21.86 32.78
CA TYR A 98 -9.04 21.86 34.07
C TYR A 98 -8.65 23.15 34.84
N GLY A 99 -9.63 24.03 35.07
CA GLY A 99 -9.37 25.38 35.56
C GLY A 99 -8.44 26.17 34.63
N ASN A 100 -7.30 26.62 35.16
CA ASN A 100 -6.30 27.38 34.40
C ASN A 100 -5.17 26.50 33.82
N TYR A 101 -5.25 25.19 33.98
CA TYR A 101 -4.21 24.24 33.58
C TYR A 101 -4.58 23.55 32.26
N VAL A 102 -3.57 23.29 31.42
CA VAL A 102 -3.70 22.59 30.14
C VAL A 102 -2.69 21.44 30.09
N SER A 103 -3.11 20.27 29.63
CA SER A 103 -2.26 19.09 29.51
C SER A 103 -1.30 19.17 28.32
N LYS A 104 -0.33 18.25 28.30
CA LYS A 104 0.39 17.92 27.05
C LYS A 104 -0.57 17.30 26.03
N LEU A 105 -0.18 17.35 24.75
CA LEU A 105 -0.93 16.72 23.66
C LEU A 105 -0.79 15.20 23.70
N ILE A 106 -1.90 14.51 23.45
CA ILE A 106 -1.92 13.09 23.09
C ILE A 106 -2.33 12.95 21.64
N THR A 107 -1.60 12.10 20.92
CA THR A 107 -1.89 11.73 19.54
C THR A 107 -2.57 10.37 19.47
N VAL A 108 -3.63 10.28 18.68
CA VAL A 108 -4.41 9.06 18.40
C VAL A 108 -4.41 8.82 16.90
N VAL A 109 -4.13 7.59 16.48
CA VAL A 109 -4.17 7.20 15.06
C VAL A 109 -5.44 6.40 14.79
N ALA A 110 -6.31 6.92 13.92
CA ALA A 110 -7.47 6.20 13.41
C ALA A 110 -7.11 5.54 12.08
N SER A 111 -7.03 4.21 12.06
CA SER A 111 -6.77 3.43 10.84
C SER A 111 -8.07 3.13 10.11
N ALA A 112 -8.08 3.09 8.78
CA ALA A 112 -9.30 2.79 8.02
C ALA A 112 -9.93 1.47 8.45
N ALA A 113 -11.27 1.43 8.53
CA ALA A 113 -11.98 0.18 8.73
C ALA A 113 -11.66 -0.79 7.59
N PRO A 114 -11.27 -2.06 7.88
CA PRO A 114 -11.24 -3.06 6.84
C PRO A 114 -12.64 -3.15 6.24
N GLY A 115 -12.77 -2.87 4.95
CA GLY A 115 -14.00 -3.19 4.23
C GLY A 115 -14.31 -4.68 4.37
N THR A 116 -15.54 -5.10 4.06
CA THR A 116 -15.79 -6.53 3.85
C THR A 116 -14.75 -7.03 2.85
N PRO A 117 -13.92 -8.03 3.21
CA PRO A 117 -12.91 -8.55 2.31
C PRO A 117 -13.57 -8.92 0.99
N SER A 118 -12.96 -8.51 -0.11
CA SER A 118 -13.46 -8.86 -1.44
C SER A 118 -13.52 -10.36 -1.58
N LYS A 119 -14.56 -10.88 -2.23
CA LYS A 119 -14.55 -12.30 -2.62
C LYS A 119 -13.60 -12.57 -3.78
N PHE A 120 -13.08 -11.54 -4.45
CA PHE A 120 -12.14 -11.69 -5.56
C PHE A 120 -10.70 -11.64 -5.06
N VAL A 121 -9.85 -12.50 -5.60
CA VAL A 121 -8.42 -12.45 -5.31
C VAL A 121 -7.84 -11.13 -5.82
N ARG A 122 -7.10 -10.44 -4.96
CA ARG A 122 -6.43 -9.18 -5.27
C ARG A 122 -5.14 -9.46 -6.06
N ARG A 123 -5.06 -8.91 -7.28
CA ARG A 123 -3.85 -8.93 -8.12
C ARG A 123 -3.29 -7.53 -8.27
N ILE A 124 -1.97 -7.38 -8.16
CA ILE A 124 -1.25 -6.10 -8.24
C ILE A 124 -0.64 -5.91 -9.62
N CYS A 125 -0.83 -4.71 -10.18
CA CYS A 125 -0.13 -4.25 -11.37
C CYS A 125 1.21 -3.62 -10.95
N ALA A 126 2.33 -4.17 -11.42
CA ALA A 126 3.65 -3.57 -11.29
C ALA A 126 4.14 -3.08 -12.66
N MET A 127 4.31 -1.77 -12.79
CA MET A 127 4.74 -1.11 -14.02
C MET A 127 6.20 -0.68 -13.87
N GLU A 128 7.14 -1.50 -14.35
CA GLU A 128 8.55 -1.15 -14.41
C GLU A 128 8.78 -0.14 -15.53
N PHE A 129 9.51 0.93 -15.24
CA PHE A 129 10.01 1.88 -16.23
C PHE A 129 11.52 1.67 -16.39
N THR A 130 11.95 1.43 -17.62
CA THR A 130 13.28 0.87 -17.91
C THR A 130 13.81 1.30 -19.28
N GLY A 131 15.02 0.85 -19.63
CA GLY A 131 15.54 1.00 -20.98
C GLY A 131 16.84 0.24 -21.24
N THR A 132 17.07 -0.11 -22.51
CA THR A 132 18.27 -0.82 -22.98
C THR A 132 19.55 -0.01 -22.74
N TRP A 133 19.43 1.32 -22.64
CA TRP A 133 20.53 2.26 -22.38
C TRP A 133 20.92 2.36 -20.90
N CYS A 134 20.08 1.87 -20.00
CA CYS A 134 20.18 2.08 -18.56
C CYS A 134 21.06 1.01 -17.88
N ALA A 135 22.26 1.40 -17.46
CA ALA A 135 23.25 0.51 -16.83
C ALA A 135 22.77 -0.17 -15.53
N MET A 136 21.84 0.46 -14.79
CA MET A 136 21.34 -0.02 -13.50
C MET A 136 20.06 -0.85 -13.63
N CYS A 137 19.43 -0.86 -14.80
CA CYS A 137 18.14 -1.50 -15.03
C CYS A 137 18.18 -3.02 -14.84
N PRO A 138 19.22 -3.75 -15.30
CA PRO A 138 19.34 -5.19 -15.05
C PRO A 138 19.35 -5.56 -13.56
N ALA A 139 20.06 -4.77 -12.73
CA ALA A 139 20.14 -5.00 -11.30
C ALA A 139 18.82 -4.68 -10.57
N GLY A 140 18.11 -3.64 -11.00
CA GLY A 140 16.75 -3.34 -10.50
C GLY A 140 15.76 -4.43 -10.84
N MET A 141 15.73 -4.86 -12.11
CA MET A 141 14.84 -5.93 -12.58
C MET A 141 15.12 -7.25 -11.85
N THR A 142 16.39 -7.61 -11.64
CA THR A 142 16.77 -8.81 -10.88
C THR A 142 16.20 -8.80 -9.47
N ARG A 143 16.28 -7.66 -8.77
CA ARG A 143 15.71 -7.53 -7.42
C ARG A 143 14.20 -7.59 -7.41
N LEU A 144 13.54 -6.91 -8.35
CA LEU A 144 12.08 -6.93 -8.45
C LEU A 144 11.58 -8.36 -8.70
N ASN A 145 12.17 -9.08 -9.65
CA ASN A 145 11.82 -10.48 -9.93
C ASN A 145 12.09 -11.41 -8.75
N TYR A 146 13.22 -11.24 -8.05
CA TYR A 146 13.49 -12.00 -6.83
C TYR A 146 12.42 -11.75 -5.76
N LEU A 147 12.02 -10.48 -5.57
CA LEU A 147 11.00 -10.14 -4.60
C LEU A 147 9.63 -10.74 -4.96
N ILE A 148 9.24 -10.63 -6.24
CA ILE A 148 7.98 -11.19 -6.73
C ILE A 148 7.97 -12.71 -6.55
N SER A 149 8.98 -13.41 -7.09
CA SER A 149 9.04 -14.88 -7.01
C SER A 149 9.14 -15.43 -5.59
N SER A 150 9.77 -14.71 -4.66
CA SER A 150 9.96 -15.20 -3.28
C SER A 150 8.80 -14.90 -2.34
N SER A 151 7.89 -13.97 -2.67
CA SER A 151 6.90 -13.50 -1.69
C SER A 151 5.55 -13.06 -2.27
N TYR A 152 5.46 -12.87 -3.58
CA TYR A 152 4.27 -12.34 -4.23
C TYR A 152 3.94 -13.09 -5.53
N GLU A 153 4.38 -14.34 -5.64
CA GLU A 153 4.10 -15.19 -6.79
C GLU A 153 2.59 -15.35 -6.94
N GLY A 154 2.12 -15.23 -8.18
CA GLY A 154 0.69 -15.19 -8.52
C GLY A 154 0.00 -13.87 -8.15
N VAL A 155 0.50 -13.07 -7.21
CA VAL A 155 -0.13 -11.83 -6.75
C VAL A 155 0.26 -10.62 -7.60
N ILE A 156 1.55 -10.47 -7.91
CA ILE A 156 2.06 -9.32 -8.69
C ILE A 156 2.26 -9.71 -10.15
N TYR A 157 1.74 -8.89 -11.05
CA TYR A 157 1.90 -9.01 -12.49
C TYR A 157 2.73 -7.83 -13.02
N LEU A 158 3.88 -8.17 -13.59
CA LEU A 158 4.87 -7.22 -14.08
C LEU A 158 4.64 -6.87 -15.54
N MET A 159 4.84 -5.59 -15.86
CA MET A 159 4.96 -5.03 -17.21
C MET A 159 6.13 -4.06 -17.27
N SER A 160 6.95 -4.16 -18.31
CA SER A 160 8.14 -3.36 -18.56
C SER A 160 7.88 -2.32 -19.65
N PHE A 161 7.80 -1.07 -19.23
CA PHE A 161 7.64 0.12 -20.05
C PHE A 161 9.03 0.68 -20.38
N HIS A 162 9.53 0.32 -21.56
CA HIS A 162 10.75 0.89 -22.10
C HIS A 162 10.53 2.37 -22.47
N VAL A 163 11.51 3.22 -22.14
CA VAL A 163 11.51 4.65 -22.47
C VAL A 163 12.82 5.05 -23.15
N ASP A 164 12.76 6.08 -23.98
CA ASP A 164 13.96 6.75 -24.47
C ASP A 164 14.69 7.45 -23.31
N GLY A 165 16.03 7.46 -23.38
CA GLY A 165 16.86 8.14 -22.40
C GLY A 165 18.14 8.69 -23.01
N THR A 166 19.30 8.21 -22.55
CA THR A 166 20.59 8.66 -23.12
C THR A 166 20.76 8.24 -24.59
N SER A 167 20.02 7.22 -25.02
CA SER A 167 19.78 6.88 -26.41
C SER A 167 18.32 6.50 -26.61
N ALA A 168 17.89 6.45 -27.87
CA ALA A 168 16.61 5.85 -28.23
C ALA A 168 16.57 4.38 -27.80
N ASP A 169 15.40 3.93 -27.36
CA ASP A 169 15.16 2.55 -26.95
C ASP A 169 14.33 1.81 -28.03
N PRO A 170 14.77 0.65 -28.54
CA PRO A 170 14.09 -0.07 -29.62
C PRO A 170 12.74 -0.68 -29.20
N MET A 171 12.45 -0.77 -27.90
CA MET A 171 11.22 -1.37 -27.34
C MET A 171 10.27 -0.30 -26.80
N THR A 172 10.57 0.98 -26.99
CA THR A 172 9.71 2.08 -26.54
C THR A 172 8.35 2.08 -27.24
N ILE A 173 7.32 2.48 -26.50
CA ILE A 173 6.03 2.90 -27.05
C ILE A 173 5.75 4.33 -26.60
N GLU A 174 4.95 5.07 -27.37
CA GLU A 174 4.62 6.47 -27.08
C GLU A 174 4.10 6.64 -25.63
N GLN A 175 3.27 5.70 -25.19
CA GLN A 175 2.61 5.72 -23.89
C GLN A 175 3.58 5.57 -22.71
N SER A 176 4.75 4.92 -22.88
CA SER A 176 5.75 4.79 -21.82
C SER A 176 6.21 6.17 -21.34
N SER A 177 6.46 7.09 -22.28
CA SER A 177 6.86 8.46 -21.96
C SER A 177 5.73 9.27 -21.31
N ILE A 178 4.47 9.03 -21.72
CA ILE A 178 3.29 9.69 -21.12
C ILE A 178 3.15 9.25 -19.66
N LEU A 179 3.24 7.94 -19.40
CA LEU A 179 3.11 7.37 -18.07
C LEU A 179 4.28 7.75 -17.16
N SER A 180 5.52 7.73 -17.67
CA SER A 180 6.70 8.20 -16.94
C SER A 180 6.53 9.63 -16.43
N ARG A 181 6.02 10.54 -17.29
CA ARG A 181 5.68 11.92 -16.88
C ARG A 181 4.51 11.97 -15.90
N LYS A 182 3.44 11.19 -16.13
CA LYS A 182 2.26 11.13 -15.25
C LYS A 182 2.66 10.79 -13.81
N PHE A 183 3.61 9.88 -13.63
CA PHE A 183 4.10 9.45 -12.33
C PHE A 183 5.36 10.18 -11.85
N SER A 184 5.77 11.24 -12.55
CA SER A 184 6.97 12.04 -12.21
C SER A 184 8.24 11.18 -12.03
N ILE A 185 8.41 10.15 -12.87
CA ILE A 185 9.58 9.27 -12.82
C ILE A 185 10.81 10.05 -13.26
N SER A 186 11.72 10.27 -12.33
CA SER A 186 12.95 11.04 -12.52
C SER A 186 14.22 10.19 -12.57
N GLY A 187 14.11 8.89 -12.27
CA GLY A 187 15.22 7.94 -12.28
C GLY A 187 14.78 6.55 -12.75
N TYR A 188 15.73 5.83 -13.35
CA TYR A 188 15.51 4.48 -13.87
C TYR A 188 16.58 3.53 -13.28
N PRO A 189 16.24 2.27 -12.98
CA PRO A 189 14.89 1.68 -13.07
C PRO A 189 13.96 2.13 -11.94
N SER A 190 12.67 2.26 -12.25
CA SER A 190 11.60 2.57 -11.28
C SER A 190 10.40 1.66 -11.50
N CYS A 191 9.53 1.53 -10.50
CA CYS A 191 8.29 0.76 -10.59
C CYS A 191 7.13 1.60 -10.06
N VAL A 192 5.99 1.57 -10.76
CA VAL A 192 4.72 2.13 -10.28
C VAL A 192 3.77 0.98 -9.97
N VAL A 193 3.24 0.98 -8.75
CA VAL A 193 2.32 -0.03 -8.25
C VAL A 193 0.89 0.49 -8.38
N ASP A 194 0.04 -0.28 -9.08
CA ASP A 194 -1.39 -0.04 -9.27
C ASP A 194 -1.75 1.37 -9.78
N MET A 195 -0.89 1.93 -10.64
CA MET A 195 -1.01 3.33 -11.13
C MET A 195 -1.08 4.37 -10.00
N ARG A 196 -0.50 4.06 -8.83
CA ARG A 196 -0.63 4.86 -7.61
C ARG A 196 0.70 5.30 -7.04
N GLU A 197 1.51 4.35 -6.60
CA GLU A 197 2.72 4.62 -5.81
C GLU A 197 3.97 4.24 -6.60
N ALA A 198 4.90 5.19 -6.75
CA ALA A 198 6.16 4.98 -7.43
C ALA A 198 7.27 4.63 -6.43
N MET A 199 8.15 3.72 -6.81
CA MET A 199 9.38 3.40 -6.08
C MET A 199 10.56 3.28 -7.03
N GLY A 200 11.74 3.71 -6.58
CA GLY A 200 12.98 3.39 -7.28
C GLY A 200 13.27 1.90 -7.14
N LEU A 201 13.67 1.25 -8.23
CA LEU A 201 14.15 -0.13 -8.12
C LEU A 201 15.60 -0.21 -7.64
N SER A 202 16.21 0.92 -7.24
CA SER A 202 17.43 1.02 -6.46
C SER A 202 17.24 0.82 -4.95
N GLU A 203 16.01 0.86 -4.46
CA GLU A 203 15.67 0.75 -3.03
C GLU A 203 16.01 -0.63 -2.44
N ASN A 204 16.02 -0.70 -1.11
CA ASN A 204 16.17 -1.97 -0.39
C ASN A 204 14.84 -2.75 -0.34
N TYR A 205 14.92 -4.05 -0.06
CA TYR A 205 13.73 -4.92 -0.03
C TYR A 205 12.66 -4.49 0.97
N SER A 206 13.02 -3.89 2.11
CA SER A 206 12.01 -3.46 3.09
C SER A 206 11.13 -2.33 2.56
N VAL A 207 11.72 -1.38 1.82
CA VAL A 207 10.98 -0.29 1.17
C VAL A 207 10.09 -0.85 0.06
N MET A 208 10.62 -1.71 -0.80
CA MET A 208 9.83 -2.32 -1.89
C MET A 208 8.66 -3.16 -1.35
N ARG A 209 8.89 -3.95 -0.29
CA ARG A 209 7.83 -4.71 0.40
C ARG A 209 6.78 -3.80 1.01
N ALA A 210 7.17 -2.68 1.62
CA ALA A 210 6.23 -1.74 2.21
C ALA A 210 5.24 -1.20 1.16
N VAL A 211 5.70 -0.88 -0.05
CA VAL A 211 4.82 -0.42 -1.13
C VAL A 211 3.84 -1.51 -1.58
N PHE A 212 4.31 -2.74 -1.79
CA PHE A 212 3.43 -3.85 -2.18
C PHE A 212 2.44 -4.24 -1.09
N ASN A 213 2.88 -4.33 0.16
CA ASN A 213 2.03 -4.67 1.30
C ASN A 213 0.99 -3.59 1.54
N LYS A 214 1.38 -2.31 1.48
CA LYS A 214 0.43 -1.19 1.53
C LYS A 214 -0.64 -1.34 0.44
N SER A 215 -0.27 -1.76 -0.77
CA SER A 215 -1.25 -1.98 -1.83
C SER A 215 -2.25 -3.11 -1.52
N LEU A 216 -1.78 -4.20 -0.91
CA LEU A 216 -2.63 -5.33 -0.49
C LEU A 216 -3.53 -4.96 0.70
N GLU A 217 -2.99 -4.22 1.66
CA GLU A 217 -3.61 -3.94 2.96
C GLU A 217 -4.60 -2.77 2.89
N GLU A 218 -4.27 -1.69 2.17
CA GLU A 218 -5.08 -0.48 2.11
C GLU A 218 -6.04 -0.43 0.91
N TYR A 219 -5.74 -1.16 -0.18
CA TYR A 219 -6.50 -1.10 -1.43
C TYR A 219 -7.05 -2.48 -1.84
N PRO A 220 -8.04 -3.01 -1.10
CA PRO A 220 -8.64 -4.29 -1.44
C PRO A 220 -9.31 -4.26 -2.82
N ALA A 221 -9.42 -5.43 -3.43
CA ALA A 221 -10.23 -5.58 -4.64
C ALA A 221 -11.67 -5.16 -4.35
N SER A 222 -12.36 -4.68 -5.38
CA SER A 222 -13.80 -4.40 -5.35
C SER A 222 -14.50 -4.90 -6.61
N CYS A 223 -13.72 -5.54 -7.49
CA CYS A 223 -14.19 -6.17 -8.70
C CYS A 223 -13.29 -7.37 -9.05
N GLY A 224 -13.89 -8.35 -9.72
CA GLY A 224 -13.18 -9.41 -10.42
C GLY A 224 -12.99 -9.02 -11.87
N VAL A 225 -11.90 -9.51 -12.46
CA VAL A 225 -11.59 -9.34 -13.89
C VAL A 225 -11.44 -10.73 -14.48
N ALA A 226 -12.14 -11.00 -15.57
CA ALA A 226 -11.95 -12.17 -16.41
C ALA A 226 -11.51 -11.71 -17.80
N ILE A 227 -10.62 -12.45 -18.44
CA ILE A 227 -10.13 -12.17 -19.78
C ILE A 227 -9.97 -13.45 -20.58
N GLN A 228 -10.49 -13.44 -21.80
CA GLN A 228 -10.35 -14.51 -22.78
C GLN A 228 -9.82 -13.95 -24.09
N SER A 229 -8.96 -14.71 -24.77
CA SER A 229 -8.50 -14.43 -26.13
C SER A 229 -8.78 -15.65 -27.01
N GLN A 230 -9.38 -15.44 -28.18
CA GLN A 230 -9.50 -16.45 -29.24
C GLN A 230 -8.59 -16.06 -30.40
N TYR A 231 -7.75 -16.99 -30.88
CA TYR A 231 -6.76 -16.68 -31.90
C TYR A 231 -7.03 -17.38 -33.23
N ASN A 232 -7.21 -16.59 -34.29
CA ASN A 232 -7.47 -17.08 -35.66
C ASN A 232 -6.68 -16.28 -36.72
N GLY A 233 -5.44 -15.92 -36.40
CA GLY A 233 -4.59 -15.02 -37.20
C GLY A 233 -4.66 -13.55 -36.74
N GLN A 234 -5.69 -13.21 -35.98
CA GLN A 234 -5.77 -12.08 -35.06
C GLN A 234 -6.26 -12.60 -33.71
N ALA A 235 -6.12 -11.80 -32.65
CA ALA A 235 -6.69 -12.13 -31.34
C ALA A 235 -7.98 -11.34 -31.11
N ASP A 236 -9.08 -12.04 -30.89
CA ASP A 236 -10.33 -11.46 -30.40
C ASP A 236 -10.37 -11.62 -28.88
N VAL A 237 -10.16 -10.51 -28.18
CA VAL A 237 -9.99 -10.45 -26.72
C VAL A 237 -11.27 -9.92 -26.08
N THR A 238 -11.88 -10.67 -25.17
CA THR A 238 -13.02 -10.21 -24.37
C THR A 238 -12.61 -10.12 -22.91
N VAL A 239 -12.87 -8.96 -22.31
CA VAL A 239 -12.66 -8.71 -20.87
C VAL A 239 -14.01 -8.49 -20.22
N SER A 240 -14.26 -9.18 -19.11
CA SER A 240 -15.47 -9.04 -18.30
C SER A 240 -15.11 -8.59 -16.88
N VAL A 241 -15.87 -7.63 -16.35
CA VAL A 241 -15.64 -7.02 -15.04
C VAL A 241 -16.89 -7.16 -14.18
N LYS A 242 -16.77 -7.88 -13.07
CA LYS A 242 -17.87 -8.10 -12.12
C LYS A 242 -17.60 -7.31 -10.85
N SER A 243 -18.47 -6.35 -10.55
CA SER A 243 -18.25 -5.46 -9.40
C SER A 243 -18.98 -5.92 -8.15
N GLU A 244 -18.38 -5.67 -6.98
CA GLU A 244 -19.00 -5.85 -5.66
C GLU A 244 -19.63 -4.55 -5.14
N LYS A 245 -19.36 -3.41 -5.77
CA LYS A 245 -19.89 -2.10 -5.38
C LYS A 245 -20.45 -1.37 -6.59
N SER A 246 -21.45 -0.52 -6.37
CA SER A 246 -21.94 0.35 -7.44
C SER A 246 -20.94 1.48 -7.67
N ALA A 247 -20.16 1.42 -8.75
CA ALA A 247 -19.09 2.38 -9.05
C ALA A 247 -18.81 2.51 -10.55
N GLU A 248 -18.11 3.58 -10.91
CA GLU A 248 -17.55 3.76 -12.26
C GLU A 248 -16.24 2.97 -12.41
N TYR A 249 -16.08 2.32 -13.56
CA TYR A 249 -14.86 1.59 -13.90
C TYR A 249 -14.35 1.95 -15.29
N ARG A 250 -13.04 1.81 -15.47
CA ARG A 250 -12.38 1.88 -16.78
C ARG A 250 -11.49 0.65 -16.99
N LEU A 251 -11.25 0.33 -18.25
CA LEU A 251 -10.44 -0.82 -18.66
C LEU A 251 -9.24 -0.35 -19.48
N ILE A 252 -8.05 -0.70 -19.02
CA ILE A 252 -6.81 -0.57 -19.76
C ILE A 252 -6.40 -1.95 -20.24
N LEU A 253 -6.10 -2.08 -21.54
CA LEU A 253 -5.64 -3.34 -22.11
C LEU A 253 -4.26 -3.14 -22.73
N TYR A 254 -3.30 -3.99 -22.36
CA TYR A 254 -1.95 -3.99 -22.93
C TYR A 254 -1.64 -5.33 -23.62
N ALA A 255 -0.87 -5.27 -24.70
CA ALA A 255 -0.14 -6.41 -25.24
C ALA A 255 1.28 -6.42 -24.66
N VAL A 256 1.68 -7.57 -24.11
CA VAL A 256 2.95 -7.74 -23.39
C VAL A 256 3.66 -8.97 -23.91
N GLU A 257 4.95 -8.86 -24.20
CA GLU A 257 5.73 -9.94 -24.82
C GLU A 257 6.94 -10.35 -23.98
N ASN A 258 7.17 -11.66 -23.93
CA ASN A 258 8.35 -12.25 -23.32
C ASN A 258 9.41 -12.65 -24.37
N GLY A 259 10.66 -12.79 -23.94
CA GLY A 259 11.69 -13.43 -24.74
C GLY A 259 12.32 -12.58 -25.85
N LEU A 260 12.11 -11.25 -25.86
CA LEU A 260 12.72 -10.36 -26.86
C LEU A 260 14.25 -10.31 -26.69
N LYS A 261 14.98 -10.50 -27.79
CA LYS A 261 16.45 -10.49 -27.80
C LYS A 261 16.95 -9.13 -28.23
N TYR A 262 17.68 -8.43 -27.36
CA TYR A 262 18.35 -7.19 -27.68
C TYR A 262 19.52 -6.94 -26.72
N GLN A 263 20.40 -6.02 -27.09
CA GLN A 263 21.55 -5.64 -26.26
C GLN A 263 21.13 -4.74 -25.10
N GLN A 264 21.55 -5.08 -23.89
CA GLN A 264 21.28 -4.30 -22.68
C GLN A 264 22.58 -3.73 -22.12
N ASN A 265 22.58 -2.44 -21.78
CA ASN A 265 23.62 -1.83 -20.96
C ASN A 265 23.54 -2.40 -19.55
N ASP A 266 24.56 -3.15 -19.14
CA ASP A 266 24.70 -3.75 -17.81
C ASP A 266 26.00 -3.25 -17.18
N GLY A 267 25.87 -2.33 -16.22
CA GLY A 267 27.01 -1.71 -15.54
C GLY A 267 27.98 -0.95 -16.46
N GLY A 268 27.51 -0.46 -17.61
CA GLY A 268 28.31 0.27 -18.60
C GLY A 268 28.79 -0.58 -19.79
N VAL A 269 28.45 -1.87 -19.82
CA VAL A 269 28.83 -2.79 -20.91
C VAL A 269 27.55 -3.35 -21.55
N TYR A 270 27.44 -3.23 -22.88
CA TYR A 270 26.33 -3.84 -23.61
C TYR A 270 26.54 -5.35 -23.77
N ARG A 271 25.49 -6.14 -23.49
CA ARG A 271 25.51 -7.60 -23.56
C ARG A 271 24.22 -8.12 -24.16
N ASP A 272 24.28 -9.32 -24.76
CA ASP A 272 23.08 -10.02 -25.19
C ASP A 272 22.16 -10.26 -23.99
N TYR A 273 20.91 -9.83 -24.12
CA TYR A 273 19.93 -9.89 -23.06
C TYR A 273 18.58 -10.38 -23.59
N THR A 274 17.81 -10.99 -22.69
CA THR A 274 16.44 -11.43 -22.97
C THR A 274 15.48 -10.59 -22.15
N HIS A 275 14.78 -9.70 -22.83
CA HIS A 275 13.78 -8.83 -22.23
C HIS A 275 12.46 -9.60 -22.10
N ASN A 276 11.87 -9.53 -20.91
CA ASN A 276 10.58 -10.13 -20.59
C ASN A 276 9.61 -9.04 -20.14
N HIS A 277 8.32 -9.37 -20.18
CA HIS A 277 7.22 -8.48 -19.80
C HIS A 277 7.20 -7.17 -20.59
N VAL A 278 7.78 -7.12 -21.79
CA VAL A 278 7.90 -5.89 -22.57
C VAL A 278 6.54 -5.48 -23.07
N VAL A 279 6.09 -4.29 -22.71
CA VAL A 279 4.83 -3.74 -23.21
C VAL A 279 5.01 -3.38 -24.69
N ARG A 280 4.35 -4.12 -25.58
CA ARG A 280 4.40 -3.89 -27.02
C ARG A 280 3.42 -2.82 -27.47
N LYS A 281 2.25 -2.70 -26.80
CA LYS A 281 1.18 -1.79 -27.21
C LYS A 281 0.15 -1.54 -26.12
N LEU A 282 -0.34 -0.30 -26.05
CA LEU A 282 -1.61 0.05 -25.41
C LEU A 282 -2.76 -0.20 -26.41
N LEU A 283 -3.73 -1.02 -26.03
CA LEU A 283 -4.88 -1.40 -26.86
C LEU A 283 -6.15 -0.61 -26.55
N SER A 284 -6.28 -0.06 -25.34
CA SER A 284 -7.34 0.90 -25.01
C SER A 284 -7.05 2.29 -25.61
N ALA A 285 -8.07 3.13 -25.75
CA ALA A 285 -7.92 4.42 -26.45
C ALA A 285 -6.95 5.40 -25.77
N THR A 286 -6.82 5.34 -24.43
CA THR A 286 -5.92 6.21 -23.67
C THR A 286 -5.24 5.44 -22.54
N VAL A 287 -4.19 6.05 -21.97
CA VAL A 287 -3.47 5.54 -20.78
C VAL A 287 -4.34 5.51 -19.51
N ASP A 288 -5.49 6.18 -19.53
CA ASP A 288 -6.49 6.13 -18.45
C ASP A 288 -7.56 5.05 -18.69
N GLY A 289 -7.44 4.30 -19.79
CA GLY A 289 -8.32 3.22 -20.16
C GLY A 289 -9.63 3.70 -20.78
N ASP A 290 -10.35 2.74 -21.35
CA ASP A 290 -11.65 2.96 -21.91
C ASP A 290 -12.74 2.92 -20.83
N LYS A 291 -13.75 3.78 -20.94
CA LYS A 291 -14.89 3.75 -20.00
C LYS A 291 -15.66 2.43 -20.15
N LEU A 292 -15.87 1.73 -19.04
CA LEU A 292 -16.90 0.70 -18.90
C LEU A 292 -18.21 1.31 -18.35
N GLY A 293 -18.10 2.48 -17.70
CA GLY A 293 -19.22 3.21 -17.11
C GLY A 293 -19.59 2.71 -15.73
N HIS A 294 -20.78 3.08 -15.26
CA HIS A 294 -21.35 2.61 -14.01
C HIS A 294 -21.64 1.11 -14.06
N ILE A 295 -21.03 0.34 -13.16
CA ILE A 295 -21.36 -1.07 -12.93
C ILE A 295 -22.01 -1.15 -11.54
N ALA A 296 -23.28 -1.57 -11.49
CA ALA A 296 -23.97 -1.75 -10.21
C ALA A 296 -23.39 -2.95 -9.42
N ALA A 297 -23.50 -2.93 -8.09
CA ALA A 297 -23.06 -4.03 -7.25
C ALA A 297 -23.68 -5.37 -7.67
N GLY A 298 -22.83 -6.40 -7.79
CA GLY A 298 -23.20 -7.75 -8.23
C GLY A 298 -23.47 -7.88 -9.73
N LYS A 299 -23.31 -6.80 -10.52
CA LYS A 299 -23.46 -6.82 -11.98
C LYS A 299 -22.10 -6.90 -12.66
N GLU A 300 -22.17 -7.18 -13.95
CA GLU A 300 -21.03 -7.38 -14.84
C GLU A 300 -21.15 -6.46 -16.05
N SER A 301 -20.00 -6.01 -16.56
CA SER A 301 -19.87 -5.33 -17.85
C SER A 301 -18.69 -5.93 -18.59
N SER A 302 -18.78 -5.98 -19.92
CA SER A 302 -17.75 -6.58 -20.77
C SER A 302 -17.38 -5.65 -21.92
N ARG A 303 -16.15 -5.81 -22.40
CA ARG A 303 -15.64 -5.10 -23.57
C ARG A 303 -14.75 -6.02 -24.39
N SER A 304 -14.88 -5.95 -25.71
CA SER A 304 -14.09 -6.74 -26.64
C SER A 304 -13.16 -5.87 -27.48
N TYR A 305 -12.01 -6.44 -27.84
CA TYR A 305 -10.97 -5.83 -28.65
C TYR A 305 -10.56 -6.83 -29.73
N THR A 306 -10.36 -6.33 -30.95
CA THR A 306 -9.69 -7.09 -32.01
C THR A 306 -8.24 -6.60 -32.09
N VAL A 307 -7.29 -7.51 -31.87
CA VAL A 307 -5.86 -7.22 -31.84
C VAL A 307 -5.19 -7.88 -33.03
N ILE A 308 -4.68 -7.04 -33.92
CA ILE A 308 -3.89 -7.45 -35.08
C ILE A 308 -2.43 -7.55 -34.65
N MET A 309 -1.80 -8.69 -34.89
CA MET A 309 -0.37 -8.90 -34.61
C MET A 309 0.47 -7.98 -35.50
N GLU A 310 1.42 -7.25 -34.90
CA GLU A 310 2.33 -6.38 -35.65
C GLU A 310 3.60 -7.12 -36.05
N GLU A 311 4.36 -6.52 -36.98
CA GLU A 311 5.62 -7.08 -37.43
C GLU A 311 6.60 -7.25 -36.24
N GLY A 312 7.24 -8.42 -36.17
CA GLY A 312 8.19 -8.75 -35.11
C GLY A 312 7.54 -9.09 -33.75
N TRP A 313 6.22 -9.25 -33.68
CA TRP A 313 5.56 -9.85 -32.51
C TRP A 313 5.57 -11.38 -32.63
N ASN A 314 5.85 -12.08 -31.54
CA ASN A 314 5.66 -13.51 -31.44
C ASN A 314 4.43 -13.83 -30.58
N ALA A 315 3.35 -14.27 -31.23
CA ALA A 315 2.08 -14.58 -30.56
C ALA A 315 2.21 -15.65 -29.45
N GLU A 316 3.13 -16.61 -29.59
CA GLU A 316 3.39 -17.65 -28.58
C GLU A 316 3.96 -17.07 -27.27
N ASN A 317 4.64 -15.92 -27.36
CA ASN A 317 5.24 -15.22 -26.23
C ASN A 317 4.40 -14.02 -25.77
N LEU A 318 3.28 -13.74 -26.44
CA LEU A 318 2.43 -12.60 -26.17
C LEU A 318 1.33 -12.95 -25.16
N SER A 319 1.06 -12.01 -24.25
CA SER A 319 -0.05 -12.05 -23.31
C SER A 319 -0.79 -10.71 -23.30
N PHE A 320 -2.06 -10.74 -22.94
CA PHE A 320 -2.88 -9.56 -22.74
C PHE A 320 -3.10 -9.29 -21.26
N TYR A 321 -2.85 -8.05 -20.85
CA TYR A 321 -3.00 -7.60 -19.47
C TYR A 321 -4.19 -6.64 -19.40
N ALA A 322 -5.28 -7.07 -18.79
CA ALA A 322 -6.48 -6.28 -18.56
C ALA A 322 -6.46 -5.68 -17.15
N LEU A 323 -6.25 -4.37 -17.05
CA LEU A 323 -6.25 -3.63 -15.80
C LEU A 323 -7.55 -2.87 -15.66
N VAL A 324 -8.27 -3.09 -14.56
CA VAL A 324 -9.49 -2.35 -14.25
C VAL A 324 -9.18 -1.27 -13.24
N THR A 325 -9.47 -0.01 -13.59
CA THR A 325 -9.26 1.14 -12.72
C THR A 325 -10.56 1.60 -12.07
N ASP A 326 -10.43 2.10 -10.84
CA ASP A 326 -11.51 2.76 -10.12
C ASP A 326 -11.74 4.21 -10.62
N GLU A 327 -12.71 4.89 -10.01
CA GLU A 327 -13.06 6.28 -10.32
C GLU A 327 -11.90 7.28 -10.14
N ASN A 328 -10.89 6.93 -9.34
CA ASN A 328 -9.71 7.76 -9.10
C ASN A 328 -8.58 7.46 -10.09
N GLY A 329 -8.77 6.48 -10.99
CA GLY A 329 -7.79 6.09 -12.01
C GLY A 329 -6.69 5.16 -11.48
N TYR A 330 -6.89 4.55 -10.31
CA TYR A 330 -5.97 3.55 -9.76
C TYR A 330 -6.41 2.14 -10.14
N VAL A 331 -5.47 1.24 -10.41
CA VAL A 331 -5.80 -0.16 -10.69
C VAL A 331 -6.40 -0.79 -9.43
N ASN A 332 -7.63 -1.26 -9.54
CA ASN A 332 -8.30 -1.98 -8.45
C ASN A 332 -8.01 -3.48 -8.52
N ASN A 333 -8.05 -4.05 -9.73
CA ASN A 333 -7.71 -5.46 -9.97
C ASN A 333 -7.31 -5.66 -11.44
N LEU A 334 -6.76 -6.83 -11.76
CA LEU A 334 -6.37 -7.18 -13.12
C LEU A 334 -6.46 -8.68 -13.39
N ALA A 335 -6.50 -9.04 -14.67
CA ALA A 335 -6.30 -10.41 -15.14
C ALA A 335 -5.38 -10.43 -16.36
N VAL A 336 -4.73 -11.58 -16.57
CA VAL A 336 -3.81 -11.81 -17.68
C VAL A 336 -4.14 -13.12 -18.36
N CYS A 337 -4.20 -13.14 -19.68
CA CYS A 337 -4.25 -14.38 -20.46
C CYS A 337 -3.19 -14.36 -21.57
N LYS A 338 -2.84 -15.55 -22.08
CA LYS A 338 -2.03 -15.66 -23.30
C LYS A 338 -2.79 -15.13 -24.50
N ALA A 339 -2.08 -14.71 -25.54
CA ALA A 339 -2.70 -14.25 -26.78
C ALA A 339 -3.36 -15.38 -27.57
N ILE A 340 -2.73 -16.55 -27.60
CA ILE A 340 -3.27 -17.75 -28.26
C ILE A 340 -4.15 -18.50 -27.26
N ASP A 341 -5.45 -18.50 -27.54
CA ASP A 341 -6.48 -19.29 -26.85
C ASP A 341 -6.37 -19.24 -25.31
N GLY A 342 -6.00 -18.06 -24.81
CA GLY A 342 -5.83 -17.81 -23.38
C GLY A 342 -7.18 -17.59 -22.70
N ASP A 343 -7.31 -18.12 -21.49
CA ASP A 343 -8.51 -17.99 -20.67
C ASP A 343 -8.10 -17.81 -19.21
N ALA A 344 -8.62 -16.75 -18.60
CA ALA A 344 -8.50 -16.46 -17.18
C ALA A 344 -9.86 -15.98 -16.68
N ASP A 345 -10.58 -16.86 -16.01
CA ASP A 345 -11.88 -16.55 -15.37
C ASP A 345 -11.67 -15.80 -14.04
N TYR A 346 -12.77 -15.33 -13.46
CA TYR A 346 -12.78 -14.72 -12.13
C TYR A 346 -12.17 -15.62 -11.09
N GLU A 347 -11.17 -15.09 -10.37
CA GLU A 347 -10.57 -15.79 -9.26
C GLU A 347 -11.17 -15.35 -7.93
N TYR A 348 -11.65 -16.31 -7.17
CA TYR A 348 -12.30 -16.09 -5.88
C TYR A 348 -11.37 -16.45 -4.72
N VAL A 349 -11.42 -15.68 -3.64
CA VAL A 349 -10.79 -16.07 -2.37
C VAL A 349 -11.51 -17.32 -1.90
N ASN A 350 -10.80 -18.44 -1.80
CA ASN A 350 -11.36 -19.67 -1.24
C ASN A 350 -11.64 -19.45 0.26
N ASP A 351 -12.85 -19.81 0.70
CA ASP A 351 -13.25 -19.79 2.13
C ASP A 351 -12.39 -20.74 2.99
#